data_AF-A0A7G8W918-F1
#
_entry.id   AF-A0A7G8W918-F1
#
_cell.length_a   1.000
_cell.length_b   1.000
_cell.length_c   1.000
_cell.angle_alpha   90.00
_cell.angle_beta   90.00
_cell.angle_gamma   90.00
#
_symmetry.space_group_name_H-M   'P 1'
#
loop_
_entity.id
_entity.type
_entity.pdbx_description
1 polymer ?
#
loop_
_entity_poly.entity_id
_entity_poly.type
_entity_poly.pdbx_seq_one_letter_code
_entity_poly.pdbx_strand_id
1 'polypeptide(L)'
;MKKIILSFAVIAAIGFTSCSSDDDSSDGGSDSACQTCDLEIFGFATSTEYCDNGDGTYTYTTEGQSVTEDLPEGTSFDDIISAYEAAGATCN
;
A
#
# COMPACT_ATOMS: atom_id res chain seq x y z
N MET A 1 -23.13 34.61 21.39
CA MET A 1 -21.75 34.38 21.89
C MET A 1 -21.22 33.11 21.25
N LYS A 2 -20.22 33.24 20.37
CA LYS A 2 -19.53 32.12 19.69
C LYS A 2 -18.62 31.45 20.73
N LYS A 3 -18.74 30.14 20.95
CA LYS A 3 -17.77 29.40 21.78
C LYS A 3 -17.50 28.00 21.23
N ILE A 4 -16.38 27.95 20.51
CA ILE A 4 -15.29 26.95 20.55
C ILE A 4 -15.59 25.54 20.00
N ILE A 5 -14.92 25.32 18.88
CA ILE A 5 -14.63 24.08 18.15
C ILE A 5 -13.83 23.13 19.06
N LEU A 6 -14.33 21.91 19.26
CA LEU A 6 -13.56 20.82 19.85
C LEU A 6 -12.98 19.98 18.72
N SER A 7 -11.69 20.20 18.50
CA SER A 7 -10.81 19.44 17.62
C SER A 7 -10.90 17.94 17.91
N PHE A 8 -11.35 17.17 16.92
CA PHE A 8 -10.97 15.77 16.82
C PHE A 8 -9.52 15.73 16.32
N ALA A 9 -8.59 15.67 17.27
CA ALA A 9 -7.24 15.19 17.00
C ALA A 9 -7.33 13.68 16.75
N VAL A 10 -7.63 13.29 15.52
CA VAL A 10 -7.32 11.94 15.02
C VAL A 10 -5.91 12.01 14.48
N ILE A 11 -4.97 11.72 15.37
CA ILE A 11 -3.65 11.23 15.00
C ILE A 11 -3.91 9.80 14.52
N ALA A 12 -4.20 9.64 13.24
CA ALA A 12 -4.09 8.36 12.56
C ALA A 12 -2.76 8.40 11.81
N ALA A 13 -1.93 7.40 12.12
CA ALA A 13 -0.54 7.32 11.77
C ALA A 13 -0.28 7.65 10.31
N ILE A 14 0.43 8.74 10.09
CA ILE A 14 1.19 8.91 8.88
C ILE A 14 2.40 7.97 9.02
N GLY A 15 2.20 6.70 8.70
CA GLY A 15 3.26 5.72 8.55
C GLY A 15 4.04 5.96 7.25
N PHE A 16 4.57 7.17 7.03
CA PHE A 16 5.68 7.35 6.10
C PHE A 16 6.94 6.81 6.77
N THR A 17 7.08 5.49 6.80
CA THR A 17 8.40 4.85 6.82
C THR A 17 8.87 4.73 5.38
N SER A 18 8.98 5.89 4.72
CA SER A 18 9.93 6.09 3.64
C SER A 18 11.31 6.25 4.27
N CYS A 19 11.91 5.12 4.66
CA CYS A 19 13.33 5.02 5.02
C CYS A 19 13.97 4.19 3.89
N SER A 20 14.35 4.81 2.77
CA SER A 20 15.68 5.41 2.55
C SER A 20 16.81 4.49 2.99
N SER A 21 17.33 3.72 2.03
CA SER A 21 18.71 3.23 1.91
C SER A 21 19.48 2.95 3.20
N ASP A 22 19.53 1.69 3.64
CA ASP A 22 20.74 0.94 4.04
C ASP A 22 20.33 -0.41 4.66
N ASP A 23 21.06 -1.49 4.32
CA ASP A 23 21.02 -2.85 4.86
C ASP A 23 20.51 -2.99 6.32
N ASP A 24 19.44 -3.77 6.56
CA ASP A 24 19.46 -4.92 7.50
C ASP A 24 18.07 -5.58 7.59
N SER A 25 18.08 -6.91 7.74
CA SER A 25 16.88 -7.76 7.83
C SER A 25 16.07 -7.48 9.09
N SER A 26 14.78 -7.24 8.95
CA SER A 26 13.80 -7.33 10.06
C SER A 26 12.48 -7.88 9.51
N ASP A 27 12.53 -9.16 9.17
CA ASP A 27 11.37 -10.05 9.09
C ASP A 27 10.76 -10.13 10.51
N GLY A 28 9.60 -9.49 10.68
CA GLY A 28 9.10 -9.17 12.02
C GLY A 28 7.64 -8.73 12.09
N GLY A 29 6.75 -9.38 11.32
CA GLY A 29 5.37 -9.64 11.73
C GLY A 29 4.34 -8.50 11.63
N SER A 30 3.38 -8.69 10.72
CA SER A 30 1.97 -8.31 10.83
C SER A 30 1.62 -6.88 11.29
N ASP A 31 1.98 -5.86 10.52
CA ASP A 31 1.38 -4.53 10.67
C ASP A 31 1.32 -3.84 9.28
N SER A 32 0.13 -3.78 8.68
CA SER A 32 -0.21 -3.18 7.35
C SER A 32 0.16 -4.07 6.15
N ALA A 33 -0.83 -4.66 5.46
CA ALA A 33 -0.61 -5.63 4.38
C ALA A 33 -0.12 -4.96 3.08
N CYS A 34 1.14 -4.52 3.10
CA CYS A 34 1.87 -4.04 1.93
C CYS A 34 2.58 -5.19 1.22
N GLN A 35 2.49 -5.21 -0.10
CA GLN A 35 3.04 -6.20 -1.04
C GLN A 35 3.70 -5.43 -2.19
N THR A 36 4.95 -5.73 -2.51
CA THR A 36 5.61 -5.14 -3.67
C THR A 36 5.48 -6.08 -4.86
N CYS A 37 4.80 -5.61 -5.90
CA CYS A 37 4.62 -6.33 -7.15
C CYS A 37 5.59 -5.79 -8.21
N ASP A 38 6.49 -6.65 -8.66
CA ASP A 38 7.41 -6.40 -9.76
C ASP A 38 6.84 -6.97 -11.06
N LEU A 39 6.72 -6.12 -12.07
CA LEU A 39 6.26 -6.50 -13.41
C LEU A 39 7.38 -6.22 -14.42
N GLU A 40 7.81 -7.26 -15.15
CA GLU A 40 8.78 -7.14 -16.22
C GLU A 40 8.11 -7.40 -17.58
N ILE A 41 8.09 -6.38 -18.45
CA ILE A 41 7.53 -6.47 -19.80
C ILE A 41 8.54 -5.93 -20.80
N PHE A 42 8.89 -6.72 -21.82
CA PHE A 42 9.82 -6.35 -22.90
C PHE A 42 11.17 -5.75 -22.42
N GLY A 43 11.66 -6.19 -21.25
CA GLY A 43 12.91 -5.69 -20.66
C GLY A 43 12.77 -4.37 -19.88
N PHE A 44 11.55 -3.90 -19.65
CA PHE A 44 11.24 -2.84 -18.71
C PHE A 44 10.68 -3.44 -17.43
N ALA A 45 11.35 -3.20 -16.30
CA ALA A 45 10.89 -3.60 -14.98
C ALA A 45 10.23 -2.40 -14.28
N THR A 46 9.06 -2.61 -13.72
CA THR A 46 8.37 -1.63 -12.86
C THR A 46 8.03 -2.29 -11.54
N SER A 47 8.33 -1.61 -10.44
CA SER A 47 7.98 -2.03 -9.08
C SER A 47 6.84 -1.17 -8.59
N THR A 48 5.75 -1.80 -8.16
CA THR A 48 4.61 -1.11 -7.56
C THR A 48 4.29 -1.74 -6.21
N GLU A 49 4.29 -0.93 -5.16
CA GLU A 49 3.91 -1.36 -3.82
C GLU A 49 2.40 -1.21 -3.67
N TYR A 50 1.70 -2.23 -3.15
CA TYR A 50 0.27 -2.24 -2.90
C TYR A 50 0.06 -2.49 -1.42
N CYS A 51 -0.73 -1.68 -0.73
CA CYS A 51 -0.97 -1.74 0.71
C CYS A 51 -2.46 -1.79 1.01
N ASP A 52 -2.91 -2.78 1.78
CA ASP A 52 -4.26 -2.80 2.34
C ASP A 52 -4.36 -1.87 3.55
N ASN A 53 -5.34 -0.97 3.54
CA ASN A 53 -5.59 -0.04 4.63
C ASN A 53 -6.55 -0.60 5.69
N GLY A 54 -7.10 -1.81 5.51
CA GLY A 54 -8.05 -2.44 6.43
C GLY A 54 -9.45 -1.82 6.50
N ASP A 55 -9.68 -0.69 5.84
CA ASP A 55 -10.95 0.05 5.81
C ASP A 55 -11.75 -0.17 4.51
N GLY A 56 -11.39 -1.19 3.72
CA GLY A 56 -11.99 -1.46 2.41
C GLY A 56 -11.37 -0.65 1.26
N THR A 57 -10.19 -0.06 1.48
CA THR A 57 -9.40 0.65 0.48
C THR A 57 -8.00 0.07 0.44
N TYR A 58 -7.33 0.21 -0.70
CA TYR A 58 -5.94 -0.12 -0.89
C TYR A 58 -5.17 1.09 -1.43
N THR A 59 -3.90 1.20 -1.06
CA THR A 59 -2.99 2.23 -1.55
C THR A 59 -1.96 1.58 -2.45
N TYR A 60 -1.77 2.05 -3.67
CA TYR A 60 -0.66 1.62 -4.51
C TYR A 60 0.34 2.75 -4.75
N THR A 61 1.63 2.45 -4.68
CA THR A 61 2.73 3.37 -4.91
C THR A 61 3.54 2.91 -6.11
N THR A 62 3.58 3.74 -7.16
CA THR A 62 4.40 3.50 -8.36
C THR A 62 5.24 4.73 -8.67
N GLU A 63 6.52 4.53 -9.01
CA GLU A 63 7.48 5.62 -9.28
C GLU A 63 7.50 6.74 -8.19
N GLY A 64 7.27 6.36 -6.93
CA GLY A 64 7.23 7.30 -5.80
C GLY A 64 5.94 8.12 -5.67
N GLN A 65 4.91 7.80 -6.46
CA GLN A 65 3.57 8.38 -6.34
C GLN A 65 2.61 7.37 -5.73
N SER A 66 2.01 7.72 -4.59
CA SER A 66 1.00 6.91 -3.91
C SER A 66 -0.40 7.36 -4.28
N VAL A 67 -1.28 6.40 -4.57
CA VAL A 67 -2.69 6.60 -4.88
C VAL A 67 -3.51 5.62 -4.05
N THR A 68 -4.57 6.11 -3.42
CA THR A 68 -5.50 5.28 -2.65
C THR A 68 -6.78 5.10 -3.44
N GLU A 69 -7.23 3.86 -3.55
CA GLU A 69 -8.46 3.48 -4.24
C GLU A 69 -9.31 2.54 -3.38
N ASP A 70 -10.62 2.57 -3.61
CA ASP A 70 -11.58 1.66 -2.99
C ASP A 70 -11.45 0.25 -3.58
N LEU A 71 -11.51 -0.76 -2.70
CA LEU A 71 -11.64 -2.14 -3.15
C LEU A 71 -13.02 -2.32 -3.81
N PRO A 72 -13.09 -2.95 -4.99
CA PRO A 72 -14.37 -3.30 -5.61
C PRO A 72 -15.24 -4.13 -4.65
N GLU A 73 -16.56 -3.88 -4.65
CA GLU A 73 -17.48 -4.62 -3.78
C GLU A 73 -17.36 -6.14 -3.98
N GLY A 74 -17.08 -6.86 -2.89
CA GLY A 74 -16.93 -8.32 -2.90
C GLY A 74 -15.56 -8.82 -3.35
N THR A 75 -14.58 -7.94 -3.53
CA THR A 75 -13.18 -8.31 -3.76
C THR A 75 -12.34 -7.97 -2.53
N SER A 76 -11.34 -8.81 -2.27
CA SER A 76 -10.35 -8.60 -1.22
C SER A 76 -9.04 -8.10 -1.81
N PHE A 77 -8.19 -7.50 -0.97
CA PHE A 77 -6.84 -7.12 -1.36
C PHE A 77 -6.05 -8.29 -1.98
N ASP A 78 -6.22 -9.49 -1.43
CA ASP A 78 -5.59 -10.72 -1.94
C ASP A 78 -6.03 -11.07 -3.38
N ASP A 79 -7.30 -10.79 -3.73
CA ASP A 79 -7.80 -10.97 -5.09
C ASP A 79 -7.12 -10.00 -6.09
N ILE A 80 -6.83 -8.77 -5.65
CA ILE A 80 -6.11 -7.78 -6.45
C ILE A 80 -4.68 -8.26 -6.70
N ILE A 81 -3.97 -8.68 -5.65
CA ILE A 81 -2.59 -9.20 -5.75
C ILE A 81 -2.56 -10.43 -6.67
N SER A 82 -3.46 -11.39 -6.46
CA SER A 82 -3.58 -12.59 -7.30
C SER A 82 -3.82 -12.25 -8.77
N ALA A 83 -4.56 -11.19 -9.07
CA ALA A 83 -4.78 -10.75 -10.44
C ALA A 83 -3.50 -10.21 -11.10
N TYR A 84 -2.65 -9.50 -10.33
CA TYR A 84 -1.35 -9.05 -10.82
C TYR A 84 -0.38 -10.21 -11.03
N GLU A 85 -0.36 -11.19 -10.13
CA GLU A 85 0.43 -12.41 -10.31
C GLU A 85 -0.02 -13.21 -11.54
N ALA A 86 -1.32 -13.32 -11.77
CA ALA A 86 -1.88 -13.94 -12.97
C ALA A 86 -1.53 -13.18 -14.26
N ALA A 87 -1.31 -11.86 -14.17
CA ALA A 87 -0.83 -11.02 -15.27
C ALA A 87 0.70 -11.15 -15.51
N GLY A 88 1.42 -11.88 -14.67
CA GLY A 88 2.86 -12.10 -14.76
C GLY A 88 3.70 -11.18 -13.88
N ALA A 89 3.09 -10.44 -12.95
CA ALA A 89 3.83 -9.77 -11.90
C ALA A 89 4.29 -10.79 -10.85
N THR A 90 5.32 -10.43 -10.07
CA THR A 90 5.77 -11.19 -8.90
C THR A 90 5.57 -10.32 -7.67
N CYS A 91 4.69 -10.70 -6.76
CA CYS A 91 4.36 -9.92 -5.57
C CYS A 91 4.96 -10.56 -4.31
N ASN A 92 5.64 -9.78 -3.44
CA ASN A 92 6.25 -10.24 -2.18
C ASN A 92 6.16 -9.20 -1.04
#